data_AF-A0A4Q5TM26-F1
#
_entry.id   AF-A0A4Q5TM26-F1
#
_cell.length_a   1.000
_cell.length_b   1.000
_cell.length_c   1.000
_cell.angle_alpha   90.00
_cell.angle_beta   90.00
_cell.angle_gamma   90.00
#
_symmetry.space_group_name_H-M   'P 1'
#
loop_
_entity.id
_entity.type
_entity.pdbx_description
1 polymer ?
#
loop_
_entity_poly.entity_id
_entity_poly.type
_entity_poly.pdbx_seq_one_letter_code
_entity_poly.pdbx_strand_id
1 'polypeptide(L)'
;MEKQDYFRKELDKDLLFLNNKIYGPETCIFIERSVNVFISEQRTKVAELPVGVYYDTSRGAYKSACFSVEDGKQKTLGRFSSPEEAHEAWLAFKLKQAHILAQQQTDERVAKALIDRYENYRNLTKAA
;
A
#
# COMPACT_ATOMS: atom_id res chain seq x y z
N MET A 1 -23.48 8.53 6.15
CA MET A 1 -22.08 8.75 6.58
C MET A 1 -22.00 9.22 8.04
N GLU A 2 -23.07 9.80 8.61
CA GLU A 2 -23.11 10.38 9.97
C GLU A 2 -22.80 9.45 11.15
N LYS A 3 -22.81 8.11 10.94
CA LYS A 3 -22.49 7.13 12.00
C LYS A 3 -21.01 6.76 12.08
N GLN A 4 -20.17 7.23 11.15
CA GLN A 4 -18.74 6.95 11.15
C GLN A 4 -18.00 8.07 11.90
N ASP A 5 -16.98 7.69 12.67
CA ASP A 5 -16.05 8.67 13.25
C ASP A 5 -15.21 9.31 12.14
N TYR A 6 -15.42 10.60 11.89
CA TYR A 6 -14.80 11.37 10.82
C TYR A 6 -13.77 12.39 11.34
N PHE A 7 -13.61 12.52 12.66
CA PHE A 7 -12.75 13.57 13.22
C PHE A 7 -11.27 13.29 12.89
N ARG A 8 -10.61 14.21 12.18
CA ARG A 8 -9.21 14.09 11.70
C ARG A 8 -8.92 12.88 10.80
N LYS A 9 -9.95 12.30 10.19
CA LYS A 9 -9.86 11.21 9.23
C LYS A 9 -10.12 11.70 7.81
N GLU A 10 -9.64 10.93 6.85
CA GLU A 10 -9.75 11.22 5.42
C GLU A 10 -10.75 10.24 4.81
N LEU A 11 -11.66 10.73 3.96
CA LEU A 11 -12.64 9.88 3.29
C LEU A 11 -11.97 9.14 2.13
N ASP A 12 -11.97 7.81 2.18
CA ASP A 12 -11.46 6.96 1.12
C ASP A 12 -12.58 6.11 0.51
N LYS A 13 -12.57 5.98 -0.82
CA LYS A 13 -13.58 5.24 -1.60
C LYS A 13 -13.05 3.93 -2.18
N ASP A 14 -11.73 3.77 -2.23
CA ASP A 14 -11.03 2.76 -3.03
C ASP A 14 -10.44 1.64 -2.15
N LEU A 15 -10.43 1.81 -0.83
CA LEU A 15 -9.93 0.85 0.14
C LEU A 15 -10.87 -0.35 0.27
N LEU A 16 -12.19 -0.12 0.37
CA LEU A 16 -13.18 -1.21 0.45
C LEU A 16 -13.50 -1.79 -0.93
N PHE A 17 -13.54 -0.95 -1.96
CA PHE A 17 -13.89 -1.35 -3.32
C PHE A 17 -12.95 -0.66 -4.31
N LEU A 18 -12.02 -1.41 -4.88
CA LEU A 18 -11.06 -0.86 -5.84
C LEU A 18 -11.80 -0.28 -7.06
N ASN A 19 -11.39 0.91 -7.51
CA ASN A 19 -11.94 1.63 -8.67
C ASN A 19 -13.42 2.03 -8.52
N ASN A 20 -13.92 2.10 -7.29
CA ASN A 20 -15.29 2.48 -7.05
C ASN A 20 -15.53 3.97 -7.37
N LYS A 21 -16.66 4.25 -8.02
CA LYS A 21 -17.07 5.61 -8.41
C LYS A 21 -18.22 6.13 -7.55
N ILE A 22 -18.83 5.28 -6.74
CA ILE A 22 -20.01 5.61 -5.93
C ILE A 22 -19.56 6.04 -4.54
N TYR A 23 -19.80 7.30 -4.20
CA TYR A 23 -19.64 7.82 -2.86
C TYR A 23 -20.89 7.50 -2.03
N GLY A 24 -20.74 6.74 -0.96
CA GLY A 24 -21.86 6.28 -0.13
C GLY A 24 -21.40 5.76 1.23
N PRO A 25 -22.29 5.68 2.23
CA PRO A 25 -21.95 5.23 3.59
C PRO A 25 -21.45 3.79 3.66
N GLU A 26 -21.87 2.95 2.71
CA GLU A 26 -21.48 1.54 2.61
C GLU A 26 -20.26 1.33 1.70
N THR A 27 -19.95 2.31 0.85
CA THR A 27 -18.92 2.20 -0.18
C THR A 27 -17.68 3.06 0.08
N CYS A 28 -17.78 4.02 1.00
CA CYS A 28 -16.67 4.84 1.46
C CYS A 28 -16.48 4.70 2.97
N ILE A 29 -15.24 4.89 3.40
CA ILE A 29 -14.83 4.75 4.78
C ILE A 29 -13.89 5.88 5.17
N PHE A 30 -14.07 6.42 6.38
CA PHE A 30 -13.11 7.37 6.95
C PHE A 30 -11.90 6.62 7.51
N ILE A 31 -10.72 6.93 7.00
CA ILE A 31 -9.45 6.31 7.38
C ILE A 31 -8.50 7.33 7.99
N GLU A 32 -7.56 6.85 8.81
CA GLU A 32 -6.49 7.71 9.28
C GLU A 32 -5.57 8.13 8.13
N ARG A 33 -4.97 9.32 8.24
CA ARG A 33 -3.99 9.81 7.27
C ARG A 33 -2.80 8.86 7.09
N SER A 34 -2.40 8.16 8.17
CA SER A 34 -1.36 7.13 8.14
C SER A 34 -1.71 6.00 7.15
N VAL A 35 -2.96 5.55 7.15
CA VAL A 35 -3.52 4.55 6.23
C VAL A 35 -3.53 5.08 4.80
N ASN A 36 -4.05 6.29 4.60
CA ASN A 36 -4.14 6.86 3.26
C ASN A 36 -2.74 7.02 2.62
N VAL A 37 -1.78 7.56 3.38
CA VAL A 37 -0.38 7.67 2.94
C VAL A 37 0.22 6.29 2.66
N PHE A 38 -0.10 5.29 3.49
CA PHE A 38 0.42 3.94 3.30
C PHE A 38 -0.07 3.30 2.00
N ILE A 39 -1.35 3.45 1.64
CA ILE A 39 -1.93 2.85 0.43
C ILE A 39 -1.69 3.68 -0.84
N SER A 40 -1.31 4.96 -0.69
CA SER A 40 -0.98 5.86 -1.79
C SER A 40 0.40 5.52 -2.38
N GLU A 41 0.42 4.50 -3.23
CA GLU A 41 1.62 4.02 -3.90
C GLU A 41 1.88 4.80 -5.18
N GLN A 42 3.02 5.47 -5.24
CA GLN A 42 3.43 6.16 -6.47
C GLN A 42 4.20 5.19 -7.37
N ARG A 43 3.70 5.03 -8.60
CA ARG A 43 4.45 4.36 -9.67
C ARG A 43 5.54 5.29 -10.19
N THR A 44 6.74 4.76 -10.36
CA THR A 44 7.85 5.52 -10.92
C THR A 44 7.62 5.70 -12.43
N LYS A 45 7.31 6.93 -12.86
CA LYS A 45 7.00 7.24 -14.28
C LYS A 45 8.15 6.98 -15.26
N VAL A 46 9.37 6.79 -14.76
CA VAL A 46 10.60 6.94 -15.56
C VAL A 46 11.11 5.62 -16.15
N ALA A 47 10.63 4.44 -15.70
CA ALA A 47 11.28 3.18 -16.09
C ALA A 47 10.38 1.93 -16.15
N GLU A 48 9.04 2.08 -16.16
CA GLU A 48 8.09 0.94 -16.10
C GLU A 48 8.38 -0.09 -14.98
N LEU A 49 9.12 0.31 -13.95
CA LEU A 49 9.48 -0.58 -12.86
C LEU A 49 8.28 -0.77 -11.93
N PRO A 50 8.13 -1.97 -11.32
CA PRO A 50 7.14 -2.19 -10.30
C PRO A 50 7.27 -1.22 -9.13
N VAL A 51 6.18 -1.02 -8.39
CA VAL A 51 6.19 -0.18 -7.19
C VAL A 51 7.26 -0.68 -6.20
N GLY A 52 8.00 0.27 -5.62
CA GLY A 52 9.05 -0.02 -4.66
C GLY A 52 10.37 -0.51 -5.26
N VAL A 53 10.47 -0.59 -6.59
CA VAL A 53 11.66 -1.04 -7.31
C VAL A 53 12.35 0.13 -8.00
N TYR A 54 13.67 0.18 -7.86
CA TYR A 54 14.53 1.20 -8.46
C TYR A 54 15.77 0.54 -9.05
N TYR A 55 16.18 0.93 -10.26
CA TYR A 55 17.45 0.46 -10.82
C TYR A 55 18.63 1.24 -10.22
N ASP A 56 19.54 0.56 -9.54
CA ASP A 56 20.77 1.12 -8.97
C ASP A 56 21.90 0.98 -9.99
N THR A 57 22.08 2.02 -10.82
CA THR A 57 23.08 2.05 -11.91
C THR A 57 24.50 1.86 -11.40
N SER A 58 24.80 2.27 -10.16
CA SER A 58 26.13 2.11 -9.55
C SER A 58 26.46 0.66 -9.22
N ARG A 59 25.43 -0.18 -9.04
CA ARG A 59 25.57 -1.60 -8.69
C ARG A 59 25.10 -2.56 -9.78
N GLY A 60 24.49 -2.05 -10.85
CA GLY A 60 23.92 -2.86 -11.94
C GLY A 60 22.83 -3.81 -11.46
N ALA A 61 22.01 -3.39 -10.49
CA ALA A 61 21.02 -4.25 -9.82
C ALA A 61 19.73 -3.51 -9.49
N TYR A 62 18.65 -4.26 -9.27
CA TYR A 62 17.35 -3.73 -8.87
C TYR A 62 17.26 -3.63 -7.35
N LYS A 63 17.19 -2.41 -6.83
CA LYS A 63 17.02 -2.11 -5.42
C LYS A 63 15.53 -2.14 -5.06
N SER A 64 15.20 -2.88 -4.02
CA SER A 64 13.87 -2.88 -3.40
C SER A 64 13.87 -1.95 -2.18
N ALA A 65 12.90 -1.05 -2.09
CA ALA A 65 12.77 -0.16 -0.94
C ALA A 65 11.30 0.13 -0.59
N CYS A 66 10.99 0.14 0.70
CA CYS A 66 9.64 0.41 1.21
C CYS A 66 9.68 1.27 2.47
N PHE A 67 8.66 2.10 2.68
CA PHE A 67 8.44 2.78 3.96
C PHE A 67 8.00 1.78 5.03
N SER A 68 8.56 1.92 6.24
CA SER A 68 8.18 1.13 7.40
C SER A 68 7.33 1.97 8.35
N VAL A 69 6.13 1.47 8.68
CA VAL A 69 5.19 2.15 9.58
C VAL A 69 5.64 2.11 11.03
N GLU A 70 6.52 1.15 11.37
CA GLU A 70 7.06 0.98 12.73
C GLU A 70 8.04 2.09 13.12
N ASP A 71 8.94 2.48 12.21
CA ASP A 71 10.00 3.46 12.50
C ASP A 71 9.90 4.75 11.70
N GLY A 72 8.90 4.84 10.81
CA GLY A 72 8.66 6.02 9.98
C GLY A 72 9.75 6.29 8.95
N LYS A 73 10.52 5.27 8.53
CA LYS A 73 11.67 5.43 7.62
C LYS A 73 11.56 4.56 6.38
N GLN A 74 12.22 5.00 5.32
CA GLN A 74 12.41 4.19 4.13
C GLN A 74 13.50 3.14 4.37
N LYS A 75 13.16 1.86 4.21
CA LYS A 75 14.07 0.73 4.33
C LYS A 75 14.47 0.21 2.96
N THR A 76 15.76 -0.08 2.80
CA THR A 76 16.25 -0.89 1.67
C THR A 76 16.10 -2.36 2.04
N LEU A 77 15.35 -3.11 1.24
CA LEU A 77 15.01 -4.51 1.49
C LEU A 77 16.02 -5.47 0.83
N GLY A 78 16.76 -4.98 -0.17
CA GLY A 78 17.79 -5.73 -0.84
C GLY A 78 18.11 -5.18 -2.22
N ARG A 79 19.03 -5.87 -2.90
CA ARG A 79 19.33 -5.70 -4.31
C ARG A 79 19.21 -7.05 -5.00
N PHE A 80 18.60 -7.06 -6.17
CA PHE A 80 18.17 -8.27 -6.88
C PHE A 80 18.58 -8.20 -8.34
N SER A 81 18.62 -9.37 -8.98
CA SER A 81 18.95 -9.53 -10.40
C SER A 81 17.84 -9.06 -11.32
N SER A 82 16.58 -9.16 -10.88
CA SER A 82 15.41 -8.81 -11.68
C SER A 82 14.49 -7.82 -10.95
N PRO A 83 13.70 -7.02 -11.70
CA PRO A 83 12.70 -6.15 -11.10
C PRO A 83 11.57 -6.93 -10.42
N GLU A 84 11.25 -8.14 -10.88
CA GLU A 84 10.24 -9.01 -10.30
C GLU A 84 10.65 -9.48 -8.89
N GLU A 85 11.88 -9.98 -8.72
CA GLU A 85 12.40 -10.41 -7.41
C GLU A 85 12.43 -9.23 -6.42
N ALA A 86 12.86 -8.05 -6.89
CA ALA A 86 12.84 -6.85 -6.07
C ALA A 86 11.43 -6.44 -5.64
N HIS A 87 10.44 -6.61 -6.53
CA HIS A 87 9.05 -6.32 -6.24
C HIS A 87 8.43 -7.35 -5.28
N GLU A 88 8.80 -8.63 -5.38
CA GLU A 88 8.36 -9.66 -4.43
C GLU A 88 8.86 -9.35 -3.02
N ALA A 89 10.12 -8.94 -2.88
CA ALA A 89 10.65 -8.49 -1.59
C ALA A 89 9.90 -7.26 -1.06
N TRP A 90 9.54 -6.32 -1.94
CA TRP A 90 8.73 -5.16 -1.60
C TRP A 90 7.34 -5.58 -1.11
N LEU A 91 6.65 -6.46 -1.85
CA LEU A 91 5.29 -6.88 -1.55
C LEU A 91 5.23 -7.66 -0.23
N ALA A 92 6.17 -8.58 0.01
CA ALA A 92 6.27 -9.31 1.26
C ALA A 92 6.47 -8.37 2.46
N PHE A 93 7.35 -7.38 2.32
CA PHE A 93 7.56 -6.39 3.36
C PHE A 93 6.33 -5.48 3.54
N LYS A 94 5.70 -5.05 2.45
CA LYS A 94 4.51 -4.20 2.46
C LYS A 94 3.35 -4.89 3.17
N LEU A 95 3.11 -6.18 2.90
CA LEU A 95 2.10 -6.98 3.59
C LEU A 95 2.39 -7.06 5.10
N LYS A 96 3.66 -7.30 5.50
CA LYS A 96 4.05 -7.26 6.92
C LYS A 96 3.71 -5.91 7.56
N GLN A 97 4.04 -4.80 6.89
CA GLN A 97 3.71 -3.46 7.40
C GLN A 97 2.19 -3.20 7.42
N ALA A 98 1.43 -3.78 6.48
CA ALA A 98 -0.02 -3.70 6.45
C ALA A 98 -0.64 -4.40 7.68
N HIS A 99 -0.15 -5.57 8.08
CA HIS A 99 -0.59 -6.23 9.31
C HIS A 99 -0.34 -5.36 10.56
N ILE A 100 0.83 -4.73 10.63
CA ILE A 100 1.18 -3.86 11.77
C ILE A 100 0.26 -2.64 11.80
N LEU A 101 0.03 -2.00 10.65
CA LEU A 101 -0.86 -0.85 10.56
C LEU A 101 -2.32 -1.24 10.87
N ALA A 102 -2.76 -2.42 10.42
CA ALA A 102 -4.09 -2.97 10.68
C ALA A 102 -4.34 -3.18 12.18
N GLN A 103 -3.33 -3.64 12.94
CA GLN A 103 -3.44 -3.78 14.41
C GLN A 103 -3.62 -2.45 15.13
N GLN A 104 -3.26 -1.33 14.50
CA GLN A 104 -3.44 0.02 15.05
C GLN A 104 -4.82 0.61 14.74
N GLN A 105 -5.60 -0.01 13.85
CA GLN A 105 -6.90 0.51 13.43
C GLN A 105 -8.01 0.07 14.39
N THR A 106 -8.90 1.00 14.71
CA THR A 106 -10.09 0.73 15.52
C THR A 106 -11.26 0.19 14.71
N ASP A 107 -11.33 0.49 13.41
CA ASP A 107 -12.35 -0.03 12.50
C ASP A 107 -11.84 -1.31 11.82
N GLU A 108 -12.46 -2.45 12.16
CA GLU A 108 -12.10 -3.77 11.63
C GLU A 108 -12.19 -3.84 10.10
N ARG A 109 -13.07 -3.05 9.47
CA ARG A 109 -13.20 -3.01 8.01
C ARG A 109 -11.96 -2.42 7.36
N VAL A 110 -11.36 -1.40 7.99
CA VAL A 110 -10.10 -0.80 7.53
C VAL A 110 -8.95 -1.80 7.70
N ALA A 111 -8.87 -2.44 8.88
CA ALA A 111 -7.85 -3.44 9.18
C ALA A 111 -7.88 -4.61 8.17
N LYS A 112 -9.07 -5.17 7.92
CA LYS A 112 -9.26 -6.26 6.96
C LYS A 112 -8.92 -5.82 5.53
N ALA A 113 -9.43 -4.67 5.10
CA ALA A 113 -9.19 -4.17 3.75
C ALA A 113 -7.70 -3.90 3.46
N LEU A 114 -6.93 -3.42 4.46
CA LEU A 114 -5.49 -3.26 4.35
C LEU A 114 -4.78 -4.59 4.04
N ILE A 115 -5.08 -5.63 4.79
CA ILE A 115 -4.45 -6.95 4.61
C ILE A 115 -4.87 -7.54 3.26
N ASP A 116 -6.18 -7.58 2.98
CA ASP A 116 -6.73 -8.15 1.75
C ASP A 116 -6.13 -7.50 0.50
N ARG A 117 -5.90 -6.18 0.52
CA ARG A 117 -5.30 -5.43 -0.59
C ARG A 117 -3.92 -5.98 -0.96
N TYR A 118 -3.09 -6.29 0.02
CA TYR A 118 -1.71 -6.73 -0.22
C TYR A 118 -1.57 -8.23 -0.41
N GLU A 119 -2.45 -9.04 0.18
CA GLU A 119 -2.57 -10.47 -0.15
C GLU A 119 -3.01 -10.68 -1.60
N ASN A 120 -3.95 -9.86 -2.09
CA ASN A 120 -4.51 -9.96 -3.44
C ASN A 120 -3.86 -9.02 -4.45
N TYR A 121 -2.74 -8.38 -4.09
CA TYR A 121 -2.11 -7.30 -4.87
C TYR A 121 -1.89 -7.66 -6.35
N ARG A 122 -1.45 -8.89 -6.60
CA ARG A 122 -1.17 -9.42 -7.95
C ARG A 122 -2.41 -9.46 -8.85
N ASN A 123 -3.59 -9.64 -8.27
CA ASN A 123 -4.86 -9.68 -9.01
C ASN A 123 -5.35 -8.25 -9.31
N LEU A 124 -5.10 -7.31 -8.40
CA LEU A 124 -5.48 -5.90 -8.55
C LEU A 124 -4.66 -5.20 -9.64
N THR A 125 -3.38 -5.54 -9.79
CA THR A 125 -2.50 -4.91 -10.78
C THR A 125 -2.64 -5.46 -12.20
N LYS A 126 -3.31 -6.60 -12.39
CA LYS A 126 -3.56 -7.20 -13.72
C LYS A 126 -4.86 -6.72 -14.38
N ALA A 127 -5.76 -6.11 -13.59
CA ALA A 127 -7.08 -5.68 -14.03
C ALA A 127 -7.19 -4.17 -14.31
N ALA A 128 -6.06 -3.45 -14.27
CA ALA A 128 -5.97 -1.99 -14.42
C ALA A 128 -5.20 -1.61 -15.70
#